data_AF-A0AAX1J8U1-F1
#
_entry.id   AF-A0AAX1J8U1-F1
#
_cell.length_a   1.000
_cell.length_b   1.000
_cell.length_c   1.000
_cell.angle_alpha   90.00
_cell.angle_beta   90.00
_cell.angle_gamma   90.00
#
_symmetry.space_group_name_H-M   'P 1'
#
loop_
_entity.id
_entity.type
_entity.pdbx_description
1 polymer ?
#
loop_
_entity_poly.entity_id
_entity_poly.type
_entity_poly.pdbx_seq_one_letter_code
_entity_poly.pdbx_strand_id
1 'polypeptide(L)'
;MSTALNAGQVPPSRLSYRLLIARLEAGLKQEELAALMGVGRTVISDAEKGKRPPRKIVLNAWALATGVPINWLEKCDGGWYPPEDGPDGDGEARPEGFEPPTF
;
A
#
# COMPACT_ATOMS: atom_id res chain seq x y z
N MET A 1 -5.65 36.86 4.70
CA MET A 1 -4.99 35.75 3.97
C MET A 1 -5.30 35.90 2.49
N SER A 2 -4.30 35.87 1.60
CA SER A 2 -4.50 36.13 0.17
C SER A 2 -5.09 34.91 -0.53
N THR A 3 -6.26 35.07 -1.16
CA THR A 3 -6.98 34.01 -1.88
C THR A 3 -6.26 33.53 -3.15
N ALA A 4 -5.34 34.34 -3.70
CA ALA A 4 -4.55 34.01 -4.88
C ALA A 4 -3.65 32.77 -4.67
N LEU A 5 -3.22 32.49 -3.43
CA LEU A 5 -2.39 31.31 -3.11
C LEU A 5 -3.17 29.98 -3.18
N ASN A 6 -4.51 30.03 -3.12
CA ASN A 6 -5.37 28.85 -3.19
C ASN A 6 -5.95 28.60 -4.59
N ALA A 7 -5.55 29.41 -5.58
CA ALA A 7 -6.02 29.28 -6.96
C ALA A 7 -5.05 28.40 -7.76
N GLY A 8 -5.51 27.25 -8.26
CA GLY A 8 -4.73 26.34 -9.08
C GLY A 8 -5.51 25.07 -9.46
N GLN A 9 -5.02 24.33 -10.46
CA GLN A 9 -5.55 23.02 -10.82
C GLN A 9 -4.72 21.94 -10.12
N VAL A 10 -5.37 21.10 -9.31
CA VAL A 10 -4.74 19.93 -8.70
C VAL A 10 -4.65 18.83 -9.78
N PRO A 11 -3.45 18.30 -10.09
CA PRO A 11 -3.34 17.22 -11.05
C PRO A 11 -4.05 15.97 -10.54
N PRO A 12 -4.58 15.11 -11.43
CA PRO A 12 -5.25 13.88 -11.03
C PRO A 12 -4.27 12.94 -10.33
N SER A 13 -4.75 12.20 -9.32
CA SER A 13 -3.95 11.17 -8.64
C SER A 13 -3.73 9.98 -9.58
N ARG A 14 -2.55 9.92 -10.19
CA ARG A 14 -2.16 8.82 -11.08
C ARG A 14 -1.68 7.63 -10.26
N LEU A 15 -2.03 6.42 -10.70
CA LEU A 15 -1.54 5.17 -10.10
C LEU A 15 0.00 5.17 -9.97
N SER A 16 0.71 5.65 -10.99
CA SER A 16 2.18 5.74 -11.00
C SER A 16 2.74 6.56 -9.83
N TYR A 17 2.04 7.63 -9.42
CA TYR A 17 2.44 8.44 -8.26
C TYR A 17 2.20 7.71 -6.95
N ARG A 18 1.06 7.01 -6.83
CA ARG A 18 0.77 6.19 -5.64
C ARG A 18 1.78 5.07 -5.45
N LEU A 19 2.18 4.39 -6.53
CA LEU A 19 3.22 3.35 -6.49
C LEU A 19 4.58 3.90 -6.06
N LEU A 20 4.96 5.07 -6.58
CA LEU A 20 6.18 5.76 -6.18
C LEU A 20 6.14 6.13 -4.69
N ILE A 21 5.06 6.73 -4.22
CA ILE A 21 4.87 7.12 -2.81
C ILE A 21 4.97 5.88 -1.92
N ALA A 22 4.22 4.81 -2.23
CA ALA A 22 4.26 3.57 -1.45
C ALA A 22 5.67 3.00 -1.30
N ARG A 23 6.46 2.99 -2.38
CA ARG A 23 7.85 2.51 -2.33
C ARG A 23 8.73 3.40 -1.47
N LEU A 24 8.60 4.72 -1.63
CA LEU A 24 9.44 5.69 -0.90
C LEU A 24 9.14 5.69 0.59
N GLU A 25 7.87 5.66 0.98
CA GLU A 25 7.45 5.56 2.39
C GLU A 25 7.88 4.23 3.03
N ALA A 26 7.93 3.14 2.25
CA ALA A 26 8.51 1.87 2.68
C ALA A 26 10.05 1.89 2.77
N GLY A 27 10.72 2.98 2.39
CA GLY A 27 12.18 3.11 2.46
C GLY A 27 12.95 2.27 1.44
N LEU A 28 12.28 1.76 0.40
CA LEU A 28 12.86 0.80 -0.55
C LEU A 28 13.43 1.48 -1.80
N LYS A 29 14.57 1.01 -2.31
CA LYS A 29 15.02 1.28 -3.68
C LYS A 29 14.23 0.44 -4.68
N GLN A 30 14.26 0.84 -5.96
CA GLN A 30 13.58 0.08 -7.02
C GLN A 30 14.09 -1.37 -7.15
N GLU A 31 15.39 -1.59 -6.93
CA GLU A 31 16.01 -2.92 -7.00
C GLU A 31 15.60 -3.81 -5.82
N GLU A 32 15.49 -3.23 -4.63
CA GLU A 32 15.08 -3.93 -3.41
C GLU A 32 13.61 -4.35 -3.52
N LEU A 33 12.72 -3.45 -3.94
CA LEU A 33 11.31 -3.78 -4.17
C LEU A 33 11.15 -4.84 -5.26
N ALA A 34 11.91 -4.73 -6.35
CA ALA A 34 11.88 -5.72 -7.43
C ALA A 34 12.28 -7.12 -6.92
N ALA A 35 13.33 -7.19 -6.10
CA ALA A 35 13.78 -8.43 -5.48
C ALA A 35 12.72 -9.02 -4.52
N LEU A 36 12.11 -8.19 -3.66
CA LEU A 36 11.04 -8.61 -2.75
C LEU A 36 9.82 -9.18 -3.48
N MET A 37 9.46 -8.58 -4.62
CA MET A 37 8.31 -8.99 -5.41
C MET A 37 8.62 -10.13 -6.41
N GLY A 38 9.89 -10.50 -6.57
CA GLY A 38 10.30 -11.51 -7.57
C GLY A 38 10.10 -11.05 -9.02
N VAL A 39 10.24 -9.75 -9.31
CA VAL A 39 10.09 -9.18 -10.67
C VAL A 39 11.38 -8.48 -11.13
N GLY A 40 11.48 -8.18 -12.42
CA GLY A 40 12.60 -7.38 -12.93
C GLY A 40 12.50 -5.91 -12.53
N ARG A 41 13.63 -5.25 -12.22
CA ARG A 41 13.71 -3.80 -11.93
C ARG A 41 13.00 -2.91 -12.96
N THR A 42 13.02 -3.31 -14.24
CA THR A 42 12.35 -2.60 -15.32
C THR A 42 10.84 -2.53 -15.15
N VAL A 43 10.21 -3.54 -14.52
CA VAL A 43 8.78 -3.55 -14.19
C VAL A 43 8.45 -2.42 -13.22
N ILE A 44 9.27 -2.25 -12.18
CA ILE A 44 9.13 -1.17 -11.19
C ILE A 44 9.30 0.20 -11.86
N SER A 45 10.39 0.40 -12.61
CA SER A 45 10.66 1.66 -13.32
C SER A 45 9.56 2.03 -14.32
N ASP A 46 9.06 1.07 -15.11
CA ASP A 46 8.01 1.35 -16.11
C ASP A 46 6.67 1.70 -15.43
N ALA A 47 6.34 1.05 -14.31
CA ALA A 47 5.13 1.32 -13.54
C ALA A 47 5.19 2.71 -12.88
N GLU A 48 6.30 3.09 -12.24
CA GLU A 48 6.48 4.41 -11.61
C GLU A 48 6.50 5.56 -12.61
N LYS A 49 6.96 5.31 -13.84
CA LYS A 49 6.91 6.28 -14.94
C LYS A 49 5.54 6.34 -15.63
N GLY A 50 4.62 5.43 -15.29
CA GLY A 50 3.32 5.32 -15.94
C GLY A 50 3.42 4.88 -17.41
N LYS A 51 4.53 4.27 -17.84
CA LYS A 51 4.70 3.80 -19.22
C LYS A 51 3.75 2.65 -19.55
N ARG A 52 3.53 1.76 -18.57
CA ARG A 52 2.62 0.62 -18.69
C ARG A 52 1.91 0.41 -17.36
N PRO A 53 0.59 0.18 -17.35
CA PRO A 53 -0.11 -0.19 -16.14
C PRO A 53 0.37 -1.58 -15.68
N PRO A 54 0.77 -1.74 -14.41
CA PRO A 54 1.14 -3.04 -13.87
C PRO A 54 -0.07 -3.98 -13.88
N ARG A 55 0.17 -5.28 -14.08
CA ARG A 55 -0.87 -6.31 -13.97
C ARG A 55 -1.34 -6.42 -12.52
N LYS A 56 -2.57 -6.88 -12.31
CA LYS A 56 -3.15 -7.04 -10.96
C LYS A 56 -2.27 -7.83 -9.99
N ILE A 57 -1.62 -8.90 -10.46
CA ILE A 57 -0.69 -9.68 -9.64
C ILE A 57 0.51 -8.85 -9.15
N VAL A 58 1.06 -7.98 -10.00
CA VAL A 58 2.15 -7.07 -9.65
C VAL A 58 1.66 -6.02 -8.66
N LEU A 59 0.44 -5.51 -8.85
CA LEU A 59 -0.16 -4.54 -7.95
C LEU A 59 -0.40 -5.11 -6.55
N ASN A 60 -0.90 -6.34 -6.45
CA ASN A 60 -1.09 -7.06 -5.19
C ASN A 60 0.26 -7.29 -4.47
N ALA A 61 1.28 -7.74 -5.21
CA ALA A 61 2.62 -7.92 -4.66
C ALA A 61 3.22 -6.59 -4.16
N TRP A 62 2.94 -5.47 -4.85
CA TRP A 62 3.35 -4.14 -4.43
C TRP A 62 2.71 -3.73 -3.11
N ALA A 63 1.40 -3.92 -2.98
CA ALA A 63 0.65 -3.65 -1.75
C ALA A 63 1.23 -4.44 -0.56
N LEU A 64 1.48 -5.74 -0.75
CA LEU A 64 2.09 -6.59 0.27
C LEU A 64 3.52 -6.15 0.64
N ALA A 65 4.35 -5.81 -0.35
CA ALA A 65 5.75 -5.45 -0.11
C ALA A 65 5.92 -4.07 0.55
N THR A 66 4.96 -3.16 0.35
CA THR A 66 5.03 -1.77 0.86
C THR A 66 4.10 -1.51 2.05
N GLY A 67 3.25 -2.48 2.42
CA GLY A 67 2.31 -2.36 3.52
C GLY A 67 1.11 -1.44 3.23
N VAL A 68 0.97 -0.92 2.00
CA VAL A 68 -0.18 -0.07 1.65
C VAL A 68 -1.39 -0.91 1.23
N PRO A 69 -2.62 -0.47 1.53
CA PRO A 69 -3.83 -1.16 1.06
C PRO A 69 -3.95 -1.20 -0.47
N ILE A 70 -4.39 -2.33 -1.03
CA ILE A 70 -4.56 -2.49 -2.48
C ILE A 70 -5.64 -1.56 -3.06
N ASN A 71 -6.70 -1.29 -2.29
CA ASN A 71 -7.76 -0.35 -2.68
C ASN A 71 -7.22 1.09 -2.86
N TRP A 72 -6.25 1.50 -2.03
CA TRP A 72 -5.60 2.79 -2.17
C TRP A 72 -4.81 2.87 -3.48
N LEU A 73 -4.06 1.81 -3.83
CA LEU A 73 -3.37 1.75 -5.12
C LEU A 73 -4.35 1.80 -6.30
N GLU A 74 -5.40 0.97 -6.29
CA GLU A 74 -6.36 0.86 -7.40
C GLU A 74 -7.22 2.12 -7.57
N LYS A 75 -7.82 2.61 -6.48
CA LYS A 75 -8.92 3.59 -6.54
C LYS A 75 -8.56 4.95 -5.95
N CYS A 76 -7.41 5.08 -5.28
CA CYS A 76 -7.12 6.22 -4.42
C CYS A 76 -8.06 6.33 -3.20
N ASP A 77 -8.75 5.24 -2.85
CA ASP A 77 -9.68 5.18 -1.73
C ASP A 77 -8.96 4.65 -0.49
N GLY A 78 -9.15 5.31 0.65
CA GLY A 78 -8.46 5.00 1.90
C GLY A 78 -7.48 6.11 2.27
N GLY A 79 -7.80 6.88 3.29
CA GLY A 79 -6.86 7.84 3.86
C GLY A 79 -5.64 7.12 4.46
N TRP A 80 -4.55 7.85 4.62
CA TRP A 80 -3.47 7.45 5.50
C TRP A 80 -4.04 7.25 6.92
N TYR A 81 -4.02 6.02 7.41
CA TYR A 81 -4.21 5.74 8.84
C TYR A 81 -2.81 5.66 9.44
N PRO A 82 -2.46 6.50 10.42
CA PRO A 82 -1.25 6.27 11.19
C PRO A 82 -1.34 4.86 11.78
N PRO A 83 -0.21 4.12 11.83
CA PRO A 83 -0.17 2.89 12.62
C PRO A 83 -0.69 3.24 14.00
N GLU A 84 -1.72 2.54 14.44
CA GLU A 84 -2.19 2.66 15.82
C GLU A 84 -0.94 2.38 16.67
N ASP A 85 -0.52 3.35 17.51
CA ASP A 85 0.55 3.13 18.48
C ASP A 85 0.10 1.95 19.35
N GLY A 86 0.50 0.73 18.98
CA GLY A 86 0.04 -0.45 19.67
C GLY A 86 0.69 -0.50 21.05
N PRO A 87 -0.08 -0.52 22.15
CA PRO A 87 0.37 -1.25 23.30
C PRO A 87 0.01 -2.72 23.06
N ASP A 88 1.03 -3.55 23.15
CA ASP A 88 0.93 -4.96 23.49
C ASP A 88 0.36 -5.90 22.42
N GLY A 89 1.25 -6.76 21.92
CA GLY A 89 0.83 -8.06 21.44
C GLY A 89 0.26 -8.87 22.61
N ASP A 90 -1.06 -8.97 22.69
CA ASP A 90 -1.71 -10.16 23.19
C ASP A 90 -2.26 -10.96 22.02
N GLY A 91 -1.53 -12.03 21.70
CA GLY A 91 -2.17 -13.17 21.06
C GLY A 91 -3.00 -13.88 22.11
N GLU A 92 -4.29 -13.58 22.23
CA GLU A 92 -5.24 -14.50 22.85
C GLU A 92 -6.27 -14.98 21.82
N ALA A 93 -6.02 -16.22 21.38
CA ALA A 93 -7.02 -17.05 20.75
C ALA A 93 -8.28 -17.11 21.62
N ARG A 94 -9.45 -16.91 21.01
CA ARG A 94 -10.69 -17.41 21.58
C ARG A 94 -11.04 -18.74 20.91
N PRO A 95 -10.61 -19.90 21.43
CA PRO A 95 -11.23 -21.15 21.01
C PRO A 95 -12.71 -21.12 21.44
N GLU A 96 -13.62 -21.33 20.48
CA GLU A 96 -15.02 -21.60 20.77
C GLU A 96 -15.11 -22.78 21.73
N GLY A 97 -15.88 -22.61 22.80
CA GLY A 97 -15.96 -23.54 23.92
C GLY A 97 -16.32 -24.97 23.50
N PHE A 98 -15.56 -25.92 24.00
CA PHE A 98 -15.88 -27.35 23.93
C PHE A 98 -16.04 -27.88 25.35
N GLU A 99 -17.15 -27.52 26.01
CA GLU A 99 -17.61 -28.24 27.19
C GLU A 99 -18.74 -29.18 26.78
N PRO A 100 -18.58 -30.52 26.94
CA PRO A 100 -19.67 -31.44 26.70
C PRO A 100 -20.74 -31.26 27.79
N PRO A 101 -22.04 -31.24 27.43
CA PRO A 101 -23.12 -31.16 28.41
C PRO A 101 -23.09 -32.41 29.29
N THR A 102 -22.84 -32.20 30.58
CA THR A 102 -23.03 -33.22 31.61
C THR A 102 -24.52 -33.32 31.93
N PHE A 103 -25.07 -34.53 31.79
CA PHE A 103 -26.35 -34.95 32.36
C PHE A 103 -26.23 -36.39 32.84
#